data_AF-A0A8X6TDB5-F1
#
_entry.id   AF-A0A8X6TDB5-F1
#
_cell.length_a   1.000
_cell.length_b   1.000
_cell.length_c   1.000
_cell.angle_alpha   90.00
_cell.angle_beta   90.00
_cell.angle_gamma   90.00
#
_symmetry.space_group_name_H-M   'P 1'
#
loop_
_entity.id
_entity.type
_entity.pdbx_description
1 polymer ?
#
loop_
_entity_poly.entity_id
_entity_poly.type
_entity_poly.pdbx_seq_one_letter_code
_entity_poly.pdbx_strand_id
1 'polypeptide(L)'
;GVITGARSTEYLLEKSRIVTQASDERNYHVFYEMLSGLADTEKEKYGLQTADNYFYLNQGGCFKIKSKDDAEDFRALLAAMQVLSFTSEEQDTIFRILASVLHLGNIYFHRKQLKHGQEGVEIGSDAEIRWASHLLQLSLDGILRAMTTKTTEARNERVVTPLNIDQALDARDAIAKALYSSLFSWLVQRVNNIVFKGPRKTSIAILDIFGFEDFKENSFEQLCINYANETLQYYFNKHVFKLEQQEYAKERIEWQPINYQDNQPVLNLIAKKPVGILPLLDDESNFPKVSLP
;
A
#
# COMPACT_ATOMS: atom_id res chain seq x y z
N GLY A 1 17.91 -25.26 20.44
CA GLY A 1 17.09 -24.70 19.37
C GLY A 1 17.98 -23.84 18.48
N VAL A 2 18.33 -24.33 17.29
CA VAL A 2 19.07 -23.55 16.29
C VAL A 2 18.07 -22.85 15.36
N ILE A 3 18.42 -21.67 14.85
CA ILE A 3 17.59 -20.97 13.85
C ILE A 3 17.69 -21.72 12.52
N THR A 4 16.56 -22.18 12.00
CA THR A 4 16.48 -22.93 10.73
C THR A 4 15.84 -22.13 9.59
N GLY A 5 15.39 -20.90 9.87
CA GLY A 5 14.79 -20.01 8.89
C GLY A 5 13.92 -18.95 9.56
N ALA A 6 13.42 -18.03 8.73
CA ALA A 6 12.48 -16.99 9.14
C ALA A 6 11.36 -16.88 8.09
N ARG A 7 10.25 -16.25 8.47
CA ARG A 7 9.17 -15.88 7.55
C ARG A 7 8.57 -14.56 7.99
N SER A 8 8.43 -13.65 7.06
CA SER A 8 7.71 -12.39 7.24
C SER A 8 6.32 -12.50 6.60
N THR A 9 5.33 -11.90 7.25
CA THR A 9 3.98 -11.71 6.71
C THR A 9 3.67 -10.23 6.84
N GLU A 10 3.38 -9.59 5.71
CA GLU A 10 2.98 -8.20 5.66
C GLU A 10 1.48 -8.03 5.91
N TYR A 11 1.11 -6.96 6.62
CA TYR A 11 -0.27 -6.55 6.82
C TYR A 11 -0.39 -5.08 6.46
N LEU A 12 -1.48 -4.73 5.76
CA LEU A 12 -1.93 -3.36 5.53
C LEU A 12 -0.82 -2.40 5.07
N LEU A 13 -0.24 -2.66 3.90
CA LEU A 13 0.57 -1.65 3.23
C LEU A 13 -0.30 -0.41 2.96
N GLU A 14 0.11 0.75 3.46
CA GLU A 14 -0.60 2.02 3.28
C GLU A 14 -0.46 2.49 1.81
N LYS A 15 -1.38 2.04 0.95
CA LYS A 15 -1.33 2.31 -0.50
C LYS A 15 -1.66 3.78 -0.81
N SER A 16 -2.48 4.43 0.00
CA SER A 16 -2.85 5.85 -0.15
C SER A 16 -1.61 6.75 -0.18
N ARG A 17 -0.59 6.45 0.66
CA ARG A 17 0.70 7.16 0.73
C ARG A 17 1.42 7.30 -0.62
N ILE A 18 1.18 6.38 -1.56
CA ILE A 18 1.80 6.44 -2.89
C ILE A 18 1.35 7.66 -3.68
N VAL A 19 0.08 8.06 -3.55
CA VAL A 19 -0.53 9.10 -4.40
C VAL A 19 -0.85 10.38 -3.65
N THR A 20 -0.91 10.32 -2.32
CA THR A 20 -1.21 11.47 -1.46
C THR A 20 -0.36 11.38 -0.20
N GLN A 21 0.08 12.53 0.31
CA GLN A 21 0.80 12.64 1.57
C GLN A 21 0.22 13.82 2.37
N ALA A 22 0.15 13.69 3.69
CA ALA A 22 -0.21 14.81 4.55
C ALA A 22 0.89 15.89 4.55
N SER A 23 0.55 17.09 5.03
CA SER A 23 1.53 18.17 5.20
C SER A 23 2.71 17.67 6.03
N ASP A 24 3.92 18.01 5.57
CA ASP A 24 5.20 17.64 6.18
C ASP A 24 5.54 16.14 6.16
N GLU A 25 4.72 15.31 5.52
CA GLU A 25 5.02 13.90 5.28
C GLU A 25 5.69 13.66 3.93
N ARG A 26 6.38 12.52 3.83
CA ARG A 26 6.98 12.02 2.59
C ARG A 26 6.24 10.78 2.09
N ASN A 27 6.48 10.48 0.81
CA ASN A 27 6.20 9.16 0.26
C ASN A 27 7.21 8.11 0.83
N TYR A 28 7.11 6.86 0.39
CA TYR A 28 8.05 5.81 0.81
C TYR A 28 9.50 6.17 0.46
N HIS A 29 10.42 5.82 1.36
CA HIS A 29 11.83 6.23 1.27
C HIS A 29 12.51 5.81 -0.03
N VAL A 30 12.15 4.62 -0.55
CA VAL A 30 12.77 4.05 -1.75
C VAL A 30 12.75 4.99 -2.95
N PHE A 31 11.73 5.85 -3.09
CA PHE A 31 11.70 6.83 -4.18
C PHE A 31 12.81 7.89 -4.03
N TYR A 32 12.95 8.47 -2.84
CA TYR A 32 13.97 9.47 -2.55
C TYR A 32 15.38 8.86 -2.56
N GLU A 33 15.51 7.65 -2.03
CA GLU A 33 16.75 6.87 -2.02
C GLU A 33 17.20 6.55 -3.45
N MET A 34 16.30 6.04 -4.31
CA MET A 34 16.59 5.77 -5.72
C MET A 34 16.99 7.05 -6.48
N LEU A 35 16.26 8.15 -6.30
CA LEU A 35 16.57 9.43 -6.96
C LEU A 35 17.89 10.04 -6.49
N SER A 36 18.28 9.82 -5.23
CA SER A 36 19.52 10.38 -4.66
C SER A 36 20.73 9.48 -4.90
N GLY A 37 20.54 8.17 -4.89
CA GLY A 37 21.62 7.18 -4.91
C GLY A 37 21.99 6.61 -6.29
N LEU A 38 21.10 6.68 -7.29
CA LEU A 38 21.46 6.28 -8.65
C LEU A 38 22.46 7.27 -9.27
N ALA A 39 23.38 6.73 -10.09
CA ALA A 39 24.22 7.55 -10.96
C ALA A 39 23.38 8.18 -12.09
N ASP A 40 23.83 9.31 -12.63
CA ASP A 40 23.05 10.04 -13.65
C ASP A 40 22.81 9.24 -14.92
N THR A 41 23.77 8.41 -15.35
CA THR A 41 23.59 7.49 -16.49
C THR A 41 22.49 6.45 -16.25
N GLU A 42 22.34 5.97 -15.00
CA GLU A 42 21.27 5.05 -14.64
C GLU A 42 19.93 5.78 -14.50
N LYS A 43 19.92 7.04 -14.03
CA LYS A 43 18.70 7.86 -14.02
C LYS A 43 18.17 8.09 -15.43
N GLU A 44 19.05 8.40 -16.39
CA GLU A 44 18.68 8.58 -17.79
C GLU A 44 18.00 7.34 -18.38
N LYS A 45 18.51 6.14 -18.07
CA LYS A 45 17.91 4.85 -18.46
C LYS A 45 16.46 4.69 -17.99
N TYR A 46 16.13 5.27 -16.84
CA TYR A 46 14.79 5.20 -16.24
C TYR A 46 13.95 6.47 -16.45
N GLY A 47 14.46 7.48 -17.17
CA GLY A 47 13.76 8.77 -17.33
C GLY A 47 13.64 9.58 -16.04
N LEU A 48 14.52 9.35 -15.07
CA LEU A 48 14.41 9.93 -13.73
C LEU A 48 14.93 11.36 -13.64
N GLN A 49 14.17 12.22 -12.96
CA GLN A 49 14.50 13.61 -12.65
C GLN A 49 14.66 13.81 -11.12
N THR A 50 14.77 15.06 -10.67
CA THR A 50 14.76 15.40 -9.25
C THR A 50 13.36 15.24 -8.64
N ALA A 51 13.29 15.02 -7.32
CA ALA A 51 12.05 14.67 -6.62
C ALA A 51 10.93 15.73 -6.74
N ASP A 52 11.29 17.01 -6.87
CA ASP A 52 10.34 18.12 -7.04
C ASP A 52 9.55 18.06 -8.35
N ASN A 53 10.09 17.39 -9.38
CA ASN A 53 9.43 17.19 -10.67
C ASN A 53 8.39 16.06 -10.66
N TYR A 54 8.22 15.33 -9.56
CA TYR A 54 7.25 14.25 -9.47
C TYR A 54 6.09 14.61 -8.55
N PHE A 55 4.87 14.62 -9.10
CA PHE A 55 3.63 14.89 -8.38
C PHE A 55 3.50 14.05 -7.12
N TYR A 56 3.77 12.74 -7.20
CA TYR A 56 3.69 11.83 -6.05
C TYR A 56 4.75 12.05 -4.98
N LEU A 57 5.76 12.89 -5.20
CA LEU A 57 6.79 13.19 -4.21
C LEU A 57 6.69 14.61 -3.65
N ASN A 58 5.78 15.45 -4.19
CA ASN A 58 5.69 16.87 -3.86
C ASN A 58 4.39 17.31 -3.19
N GLN A 59 3.47 16.40 -2.85
CA GLN A 59 2.20 16.77 -2.19
C GLN A 59 2.40 17.19 -0.73
N GLY A 60 3.29 16.53 0.00
CA GLY A 60 3.53 16.82 1.43
C GLY A 60 4.42 18.04 1.69
N GLY A 61 4.97 18.69 0.66
CA GLY A 61 5.85 19.87 0.80
C GLY A 61 7.22 19.59 1.42
N CYS A 62 7.53 18.33 1.75
CA CYS A 62 8.78 17.90 2.37
C CYS A 62 9.45 16.80 1.53
N PHE A 63 10.70 17.05 1.10
CA PHE A 63 11.47 16.11 0.30
C PHE A 63 12.69 15.55 1.04
N LYS A 64 13.12 16.24 2.10
CA LYS A 64 14.37 15.96 2.83
C LYS A 64 14.10 15.80 4.31
N ILE A 65 14.69 14.79 4.91
CA ILE A 65 14.74 14.61 6.35
C ILE A 65 16.14 15.02 6.81
N LYS A 66 16.26 16.00 7.70
CA LYS A 66 17.56 16.57 8.12
C LYS A 66 18.56 15.54 8.65
N SER A 67 18.08 14.47 9.25
CA SER A 67 18.88 13.40 9.85
C SER A 67 19.11 12.19 8.95
N LYS A 68 18.65 12.22 7.69
CA LYS A 68 18.71 11.07 6.78
C LYS A 68 19.53 11.43 5.54
N ASP A 69 20.40 10.51 5.12
CA ASP A 69 21.10 10.55 3.84
C ASP A 69 20.51 9.50 2.91
N ASP A 70 19.57 9.93 2.06
CA ASP A 70 18.87 9.03 1.14
C ASP A 70 19.85 8.33 0.16
N ALA A 71 21.02 8.90 -0.14
CA ALA A 71 22.01 8.28 -1.02
C ALA A 71 22.86 7.20 -0.32
N GLU A 72 23.16 7.38 0.97
CA GLU A 72 23.77 6.32 1.80
C GLU A 72 22.78 5.18 2.03
N ASP A 73 21.52 5.48 2.32
CA ASP A 73 20.49 4.46 2.54
C ASP A 73 20.22 3.64 1.27
N PHE A 74 20.30 4.27 0.08
CA PHE A 74 20.24 3.54 -1.18
C PHE A 74 21.41 2.57 -1.38
N ARG A 75 22.63 2.96 -0.96
CA ARG A 75 23.80 2.05 -0.99
C ARG A 75 23.60 0.88 -0.04
N ALA A 76 23.03 1.12 1.14
CA ALA A 76 22.67 0.05 2.07
C ALA A 76 21.60 -0.88 1.49
N LEU A 77 20.59 -0.34 0.79
CA LEU A 77 19.58 -1.12 0.07
C LEU A 77 20.20 -2.04 -0.98
N LEU A 78 21.11 -1.53 -1.82
CA LEU A 78 21.82 -2.33 -2.83
C LEU A 78 22.67 -3.44 -2.19
N ALA A 79 23.37 -3.13 -1.09
CA ALA A 79 24.14 -4.12 -0.34
C ALA A 79 23.23 -5.23 0.23
N ALA A 80 22.06 -4.87 0.76
CA ALA A 80 21.09 -5.84 1.25
C ALA A 80 20.54 -6.73 0.12
N MET A 81 20.24 -6.14 -1.04
CA MET A 81 19.84 -6.88 -2.25
C MET A 81 20.93 -7.88 -2.69
N GLN A 82 22.21 -7.49 -2.62
CA GLN A 82 23.32 -8.38 -2.93
C GLN A 82 23.41 -9.56 -1.95
N VAL A 83 23.29 -9.31 -0.64
CA VAL A 83 23.29 -10.37 0.40
C VAL A 83 22.14 -11.35 0.17
N LEU A 84 20.96 -10.84 -0.21
CA LEU A 84 19.79 -11.63 -0.54
C LEU A 84 19.83 -12.23 -1.96
N SER A 85 20.95 -12.06 -2.68
CA SER A 85 21.16 -12.62 -4.02
C SER A 85 20.08 -12.21 -5.02
N PHE A 86 19.66 -10.94 -5.00
CA PHE A 86 18.87 -10.35 -6.07
C PHE A 86 19.72 -10.21 -7.33
N THR A 87 19.25 -10.74 -8.45
CA THR A 87 19.97 -10.64 -9.72
C THR A 87 19.93 -9.21 -10.27
N SER A 88 20.84 -8.87 -11.18
CA SER A 88 20.82 -7.57 -11.85
C SER A 88 19.51 -7.33 -12.62
N GLU A 89 18.90 -8.39 -13.18
CA GLU A 89 17.61 -8.33 -13.87
C GLU A 89 16.45 -8.08 -12.91
N GLU A 90 16.46 -8.71 -11.73
CA GLU A 90 15.48 -8.44 -10.67
C GLU A 90 15.59 -6.99 -10.19
N GLN A 91 16.81 -6.51 -9.93
CA GLN A 91 17.05 -5.11 -9.53
C GLN A 91 16.57 -4.12 -10.60
N ASP A 92 16.91 -4.37 -11.87
CA ASP A 92 16.44 -3.56 -12.99
C ASP A 92 14.91 -3.51 -13.05
N THR A 93 14.24 -4.65 -12.90
CA THR A 93 12.78 -4.73 -12.89
C THR A 93 12.17 -3.94 -11.73
N ILE A 94 12.75 -4.03 -10.53
CA ILE A 94 12.32 -3.26 -9.36
C ILE A 94 12.38 -1.76 -9.66
N PHE A 95 13.52 -1.27 -10.17
CA PHE A 95 13.70 0.15 -10.48
C PHE A 95 12.81 0.63 -11.62
N ARG A 96 12.56 -0.21 -12.64
CA ARG A 96 11.61 0.11 -13.72
C ARG A 96 10.19 0.29 -13.20
N ILE A 97 9.75 -0.56 -12.27
CA ILE A 97 8.42 -0.44 -11.65
C ILE A 97 8.34 0.84 -10.80
N LEU A 98 9.35 1.11 -9.96
CA LEU A 98 9.38 2.31 -9.12
C LEU A 98 9.39 3.60 -9.96
N ALA A 99 10.22 3.66 -11.01
CA ALA A 99 10.23 4.78 -11.94
C ALA A 99 8.88 4.93 -12.66
N SER A 100 8.25 3.83 -13.07
CA SER A 100 6.92 3.86 -13.70
C SER A 100 5.86 4.47 -12.77
N VAL A 101 5.91 4.18 -11.46
CA VAL A 101 5.00 4.80 -10.48
C VAL A 101 5.16 6.31 -10.45
N LEU A 102 6.41 6.81 -10.49
CA LEU A 102 6.69 8.25 -10.54
C LEU A 102 6.18 8.91 -11.83
N HIS A 103 6.45 8.31 -12.99
CA HIS A 103 5.95 8.80 -14.28
C HIS A 103 4.41 8.81 -14.35
N LEU A 104 3.75 7.77 -13.83
CA LEU A 104 2.29 7.73 -13.77
C LEU A 104 1.73 8.94 -13.01
N GLY A 105 2.35 9.35 -11.89
CA GLY A 105 1.89 10.52 -11.12
C GLY A 105 1.92 11.83 -11.90
N ASN A 106 2.80 11.96 -12.88
CA ASN A 106 2.93 13.16 -13.70
C ASN A 106 1.98 13.17 -14.92
N ILE A 107 1.23 12.10 -15.16
CA ILE A 107 0.19 12.10 -16.19
C ILE A 107 -0.95 13.01 -15.73
N TYR A 108 -1.27 14.01 -16.54
CA TYR A 108 -2.38 14.92 -16.36
C TYR A 108 -3.36 14.85 -17.53
N PHE A 109 -4.62 15.17 -17.23
CA PHE A 109 -5.74 15.01 -18.15
C PHE A 109 -6.43 16.36 -18.38
N HIS A 110 -6.96 16.54 -19.58
CA HIS A 110 -7.85 17.63 -19.95
C HIS A 110 -9.26 17.11 -20.21
N ARG A 111 -10.27 17.89 -19.80
CA ARG A 111 -11.66 17.59 -20.12
C ARG A 111 -11.89 17.74 -21.62
N LYS A 112 -12.55 16.75 -22.21
CA LYS A 112 -12.93 16.72 -23.62
C LYS A 112 -14.44 16.52 -23.74
N GLN A 113 -15.10 17.44 -24.43
CA GLN A 113 -16.49 17.27 -24.85
C GLN A 113 -16.53 16.27 -26.00
N LEU A 114 -17.23 15.15 -25.81
CA LEU A 114 -17.43 14.13 -26.82
C LEU A 114 -18.78 14.33 -27.52
N LYS A 115 -19.00 13.55 -28.60
CA LYS A 115 -20.28 13.56 -29.31
C LYS A 115 -21.42 13.18 -28.36
N HIS A 116 -22.60 13.72 -28.60
CA HIS A 116 -23.81 13.49 -27.78
C HIS A 116 -23.71 14.02 -26.33
N GLY A 117 -22.83 14.98 -26.05
CA GLY A 117 -22.74 15.63 -24.74
C GLY A 117 -22.10 14.78 -23.65
N GLN A 118 -21.44 13.68 -24.02
CA GLN A 118 -20.66 12.88 -23.07
C GLN A 118 -19.38 13.62 -22.68
N GLU A 119 -19.05 13.60 -21.40
CA GLU A 119 -17.73 14.02 -20.92
C GLU A 119 -16.71 12.90 -21.12
N GLY A 120 -15.51 13.29 -21.54
CA GLY A 120 -14.35 12.42 -21.63
C GLY A 120 -13.08 13.15 -21.19
N VAL A 121 -11.96 12.43 -21.28
CA VAL A 121 -10.64 12.97 -21.00
C VAL A 121 -9.69 12.76 -22.17
N GLU A 122 -8.69 13.62 -22.26
CA GLU A 122 -7.53 13.48 -23.13
C GLU A 122 -6.26 13.75 -22.33
N ILE A 123 -5.19 13.02 -22.61
CA ILE A 123 -3.92 13.20 -21.90
C ILE A 123 -3.25 14.48 -22.43
N GLY A 124 -2.74 15.32 -21.53
CA GLY A 124 -2.15 16.59 -21.94
C GLY A 124 -0.72 16.51 -22.51
N SER A 125 0.03 15.45 -22.21
CA SER A 125 1.35 15.17 -22.78
C SER A 125 1.58 13.67 -22.90
N ASP A 126 2.21 13.24 -24.00
CA ASP A 126 2.52 11.83 -24.24
C ASP A 126 3.86 11.37 -23.63
N ALA A 127 4.66 12.29 -23.07
CA ALA A 127 6.00 11.99 -22.55
C ALA A 127 5.97 10.95 -21.40
N GLU A 128 5.19 11.22 -20.36
CA GLU A 128 5.13 10.37 -19.15
C GLU A 128 4.52 9.00 -19.43
N ILE A 129 3.49 8.95 -20.28
CA ILE A 129 2.86 7.69 -20.66
C ILE A 129 3.77 6.84 -21.57
N ARG A 130 4.61 7.46 -22.40
CA ARG A 130 5.65 6.75 -23.17
C ARG A 130 6.71 6.16 -22.24
N TRP A 131 7.14 6.89 -21.21
CA TRP A 131 8.04 6.35 -20.19
C TRP A 131 7.42 5.16 -19.46
N ALA A 132 6.20 5.30 -18.94
CA ALA A 132 5.50 4.20 -18.29
C ALA A 132 5.32 2.99 -19.22
N SER A 133 4.98 3.20 -20.49
CA SER A 133 4.88 2.13 -21.51
C SER A 133 6.21 1.43 -21.76
N HIS A 134 7.29 2.20 -21.93
CA HIS A 134 8.63 1.66 -22.13
C HIS A 134 9.08 0.84 -20.92
N LEU A 135 8.98 1.40 -19.72
CA LEU A 135 9.41 0.79 -18.46
C LEU A 135 8.54 -0.39 -18.02
N LEU A 136 7.26 -0.42 -18.33
CA LEU A 136 6.41 -1.59 -18.03
C LEU A 136 6.41 -2.63 -19.17
N GLN A 137 7.01 -2.30 -20.32
CA GLN A 137 6.95 -3.11 -21.54
C GLN A 137 5.51 -3.40 -21.98
N LEU A 138 4.64 -2.40 -21.82
CA LEU A 138 3.22 -2.49 -22.16
C LEU A 138 2.90 -1.63 -23.37
N SER A 139 1.87 -2.01 -24.12
CA SER A 139 1.40 -1.19 -25.25
C SER A 139 0.94 0.18 -24.78
N LEU A 140 1.40 1.24 -25.46
CA LEU A 140 1.01 2.62 -25.20
C LEU A 140 -0.52 2.79 -25.25
N ASP A 141 -1.16 2.25 -26.28
CA ASP A 141 -2.62 2.29 -26.45
C ASP A 141 -3.38 1.51 -25.36
N GLY A 142 -2.77 0.46 -24.81
CA GLY A 142 -3.33 -0.31 -23.69
C GLY A 142 -3.38 0.52 -22.42
N ILE A 143 -2.26 1.15 -22.07
CA ILE A 143 -2.16 2.04 -20.90
C ILE A 143 -3.09 3.24 -21.04
N LEU A 144 -3.13 3.85 -22.24
CA LEU A 144 -3.99 5.00 -22.50
C LEU A 144 -5.47 4.64 -22.35
N ARG A 145 -5.91 3.52 -22.96
CA ARG A 145 -7.30 3.05 -22.80
C ARG A 145 -7.65 2.75 -21.35
N ALA A 146 -6.75 2.14 -20.59
CA ALA A 146 -6.98 1.84 -19.17
C ALA A 146 -7.19 3.09 -18.30
N MET A 147 -6.62 4.23 -18.68
CA MET A 147 -6.76 5.50 -17.93
C MET A 147 -7.82 6.45 -18.49
N THR A 148 -8.37 6.18 -19.69
CA THR A 148 -9.31 7.11 -20.36
C THR A 148 -10.67 6.51 -20.63
N THR A 149 -10.80 5.18 -20.52
CA THR A 149 -12.05 4.45 -20.79
C THR A 149 -12.27 3.36 -19.76
N LYS A 150 -13.54 3.01 -19.52
CA LYS A 150 -13.93 1.78 -18.82
C LYS A 150 -14.69 0.87 -19.77
N THR A 151 -14.45 -0.43 -19.64
CA THR A 151 -15.20 -1.46 -20.37
C THR A 151 -16.17 -2.13 -19.41
N THR A 152 -17.46 -2.03 -19.69
CA THR A 152 -18.52 -2.71 -18.93
C THR A 152 -19.02 -3.89 -19.73
N GLU A 153 -19.01 -5.08 -19.12
CA GLU A 153 -19.61 -6.30 -19.68
C GLU A 153 -21.02 -6.47 -19.15
N ALA A 154 -22.03 -6.43 -20.03
CA ALA A 154 -23.42 -6.65 -19.68
C ALA A 154 -24.04 -7.68 -20.63
N ARG A 155 -24.44 -8.84 -20.10
CA ARG A 155 -25.26 -9.87 -20.80
C ARG A 155 -24.86 -10.11 -22.27
N ASN A 156 -23.55 -10.30 -22.52
CA ASN A 156 -22.90 -10.55 -23.83
C ASN A 156 -22.50 -9.32 -24.68
N GLU A 157 -22.69 -8.10 -24.19
CA GLU A 157 -22.18 -6.89 -24.84
C GLU A 157 -21.03 -6.28 -24.05
N ARG A 158 -19.99 -5.85 -24.76
CA ARG A 158 -18.89 -5.03 -24.23
C ARG A 158 -19.12 -3.58 -24.63
N VAL A 159 -19.44 -2.75 -23.65
CA VAL A 159 -19.62 -1.31 -23.85
C VAL A 159 -18.39 -0.60 -23.33
N VAL A 160 -17.65 0.07 -24.22
CA VAL A 160 -16.55 0.95 -23.85
C VAL A 160 -17.12 2.35 -23.64
N THR A 161 -16.96 2.90 -22.44
CA THR A 161 -17.41 4.24 -22.10
C THR A 161 -16.21 5.11 -21.71
N PRO A 162 -16.15 6.37 -22.17
CA PRO A 162 -15.16 7.34 -21.72
C PRO A 162 -15.23 7.58 -20.21
N LEU A 163 -14.08 7.84 -19.60
CA LEU A 163 -13.98 8.30 -18.21
C LEU A 163 -14.11 9.82 -18.14
N ASN A 164 -14.74 10.30 -17.08
CA ASN A 164 -14.63 11.71 -16.70
C ASN A 164 -13.28 11.99 -16.01
N ILE A 165 -13.03 13.25 -15.66
CA ILE A 165 -11.74 13.67 -15.11
C ILE A 165 -11.39 12.96 -13.80
N ASP A 166 -12.35 12.84 -12.88
CA ASP A 166 -12.12 12.25 -11.56
C ASP A 166 -11.86 10.75 -11.70
N GLN A 167 -12.62 10.05 -12.54
CA GLN A 167 -12.42 8.64 -12.83
C GLN A 167 -11.07 8.34 -13.50
N ALA A 168 -10.58 9.24 -14.35
CA ALA A 168 -9.28 9.08 -15.00
C ALA A 168 -8.12 9.25 -14.00
N LEU A 169 -8.24 10.21 -13.08
CA LEU A 169 -7.31 10.38 -11.96
C LEU A 169 -7.33 9.16 -11.03
N ASP A 170 -8.52 8.68 -10.65
CA ASP A 170 -8.68 7.47 -9.85
C ASP A 170 -8.06 6.24 -10.53
N ALA A 171 -8.24 6.09 -11.86
CA ALA A 171 -7.66 4.99 -12.62
C ALA A 171 -6.12 5.05 -12.63
N ARG A 172 -5.53 6.23 -12.87
CA ARG A 172 -4.08 6.46 -12.80
C ARG A 172 -3.52 6.10 -11.42
N ASP A 173 -4.17 6.59 -10.37
CA ASP A 173 -3.77 6.37 -8.98
C ASP A 173 -3.93 4.90 -8.58
N ALA A 174 -5.00 4.24 -9.03
CA ALA A 174 -5.22 2.81 -8.80
C ALA A 174 -4.13 1.96 -9.45
N ILE A 175 -3.71 2.28 -10.67
CA ILE A 175 -2.59 1.59 -11.34
C ILE A 175 -1.29 1.78 -10.55
N ALA A 176 -0.97 3.02 -10.14
CA ALA A 176 0.22 3.30 -9.34
C ALA A 176 0.25 2.51 -8.02
N LYS A 177 -0.87 2.50 -7.29
CA LYS A 177 -1.05 1.71 -6.06
C LYS A 177 -0.92 0.21 -6.31
N ALA A 178 -1.48 -0.30 -7.41
CA ALA A 178 -1.42 -1.71 -7.78
C ALA A 178 0.00 -2.15 -8.11
N LEU A 179 0.75 -1.34 -8.86
CA LEU A 179 2.15 -1.61 -9.20
C LEU A 179 3.02 -1.68 -7.94
N TYR A 180 2.94 -0.66 -7.08
CA TYR A 180 3.76 -0.61 -5.87
C TYR A 180 3.40 -1.73 -4.90
N SER A 181 2.11 -1.98 -4.66
CA SER A 181 1.70 -3.07 -3.75
C SER A 181 2.06 -4.46 -4.28
N SER A 182 1.95 -4.69 -5.59
CA SER A 182 2.39 -5.95 -6.21
C SER A 182 3.90 -6.14 -6.08
N LEU A 183 4.68 -5.07 -6.32
CA LEU A 183 6.13 -5.08 -6.12
C LEU A 183 6.48 -5.41 -4.66
N PHE A 184 5.84 -4.76 -3.70
CA PHE A 184 6.10 -4.99 -2.28
C PHE A 184 5.78 -6.43 -1.86
N SER A 185 4.61 -6.95 -2.23
CA SER A 185 4.27 -8.35 -1.94
C SER A 185 5.22 -9.33 -2.63
N TRP A 186 5.66 -9.04 -3.86
CA TRP A 186 6.68 -9.84 -4.53
C TRP A 186 8.02 -9.81 -3.79
N LEU A 187 8.46 -8.64 -3.30
CA LEU A 187 9.69 -8.52 -2.49
C LEU A 187 9.62 -9.37 -1.23
N VAL A 188 8.49 -9.33 -0.50
CA VAL A 188 8.31 -10.16 0.72
C VAL A 188 8.36 -11.64 0.37
N GLN A 189 7.69 -12.06 -0.70
CA GLN A 189 7.75 -13.45 -1.19
C GLN A 189 9.17 -13.86 -1.59
N ARG A 190 9.89 -12.99 -2.31
CA ARG A 190 11.27 -13.22 -2.75
C ARG A 190 12.21 -13.39 -1.56
N VAL A 191 12.08 -12.54 -0.54
CA VAL A 191 12.83 -12.66 0.73
C VAL A 191 12.49 -13.97 1.43
N ASN A 192 11.20 -14.26 1.62
CA ASN A 192 10.74 -15.49 2.27
C ASN A 192 11.27 -16.76 1.59
N ASN A 193 11.32 -16.79 0.26
CA ASN A 193 11.86 -17.93 -0.48
C ASN A 193 13.37 -18.15 -0.24
N ILE A 194 14.11 -17.10 0.10
CA ILE A 194 15.53 -17.21 0.48
C ILE A 194 15.67 -17.67 1.93
N VAL A 195 14.92 -17.06 2.85
CA VAL A 195 15.14 -17.27 4.31
C VAL A 195 14.42 -18.49 4.86
N PHE A 196 13.38 -18.99 4.19
CA PHE A 196 12.59 -20.13 4.65
C PHE A 196 13.00 -21.42 3.91
N LYS A 197 13.92 -22.20 4.49
CA LYS A 197 14.47 -23.42 3.86
C LYS A 197 14.13 -24.73 4.58
N GLY A 198 13.27 -24.72 5.60
CA GLY A 198 13.07 -25.87 6.50
C GLY A 198 11.61 -26.28 6.73
N PRO A 199 11.37 -27.52 7.20
CA PRO A 199 10.04 -27.95 7.65
C PRO A 199 9.59 -27.11 8.85
N ARG A 200 8.29 -26.79 8.92
CA ARG A 200 7.72 -26.05 10.06
C ARG A 200 7.86 -26.89 11.34
N LYS A 201 8.76 -26.46 12.23
CA LYS A 201 8.90 -26.96 13.60
C LYS A 201 8.33 -25.90 14.57
N THR A 202 8.83 -25.87 15.81
CA THR A 202 8.63 -24.79 16.77
C THR A 202 9.04 -23.44 16.16
N SER A 203 8.26 -22.40 16.43
CA SER A 203 8.55 -21.04 15.97
C SER A 203 8.29 -20.03 17.07
N ILE A 204 9.04 -18.92 17.03
CA ILE A 204 8.79 -17.72 17.81
C ILE A 204 8.34 -16.67 16.80
N ALA A 205 7.14 -16.13 16.99
CA ALA A 205 6.60 -15.07 16.15
C ALA A 205 6.85 -13.72 16.83
N ILE A 206 7.46 -12.79 16.11
CA ILE A 206 7.58 -11.40 16.53
C ILE A 206 6.53 -10.63 15.74
N LEU A 207 5.62 -9.99 16.46
CA LEU A 207 4.60 -9.12 15.88
C LEU A 207 5.07 -7.68 16.03
N ASP A 208 5.33 -7.03 14.90
CA ASP A 208 5.65 -5.62 14.81
C ASP A 208 4.55 -4.96 13.96
N ILE A 209 3.75 -4.11 14.57
CA ILE A 209 2.62 -3.44 13.93
C ILE A 209 2.65 -1.95 14.27
N PHE A 210 1.95 -1.15 13.48
CA PHE A 210 1.69 0.24 13.82
C PHE A 210 1.03 0.32 15.20
N GLY A 211 1.50 1.27 16.02
CA GLY A 211 0.83 1.63 17.26
C GLY A 211 -0.53 2.26 16.99
N PHE A 212 -1.28 2.53 18.06
CA PHE A 212 -2.53 3.27 17.94
C PHE A 212 -2.27 4.68 17.37
N GLU A 213 -3.04 5.06 16.35
CA GLU A 213 -2.90 6.34 15.64
C GLU A 213 -4.10 7.25 15.91
N ASP A 214 -3.84 8.54 16.13
CA ASP A 214 -4.86 9.58 16.25
C ASP A 214 -4.36 10.87 15.61
N PHE A 215 -4.77 11.08 14.37
CA PHE A 215 -4.44 12.28 13.60
C PHE A 215 -5.63 13.26 13.58
N LYS A 216 -5.41 14.46 13.04
CA LYS A 216 -6.50 15.43 12.82
C LYS A 216 -7.59 14.88 11.89
N GLU A 217 -7.19 14.10 10.90
CA GLU A 217 -8.07 13.41 9.97
C GLU A 217 -7.68 11.93 9.96
N ASN A 218 -8.59 11.06 10.39
CA ASN A 218 -8.40 9.61 10.43
C ASN A 218 -9.28 8.95 9.37
N SER A 219 -8.70 8.10 8.53
CA SER A 219 -9.39 7.41 7.44
C SER A 219 -9.66 5.94 7.80
N PHE A 220 -10.14 5.17 6.83
CA PHE A 220 -10.34 3.73 6.93
C PHE A 220 -9.05 2.99 7.34
N GLU A 221 -7.89 3.47 6.92
CA GLU A 221 -6.58 2.93 7.29
C GLU A 221 -6.35 2.99 8.80
N GLN A 222 -6.55 4.15 9.43
CA GLN A 222 -6.44 4.32 10.89
C GLN A 222 -7.48 3.46 11.63
N LEU A 223 -8.71 3.34 11.11
CA LEU A 223 -9.71 2.44 11.70
C LEU A 223 -9.20 1.00 11.73
N CYS A 224 -8.57 0.52 10.65
CA CYS A 224 -8.00 -0.82 10.59
C CYS A 224 -6.82 -0.99 11.54
N ILE A 225 -5.91 -0.01 11.61
CA ILE A 225 -4.75 -0.01 12.52
C ILE A 225 -5.22 -0.04 13.98
N ASN A 226 -6.14 0.83 14.35
CA ASN A 226 -6.65 0.94 15.71
C ASN A 226 -7.48 -0.29 16.09
N TYR A 227 -8.24 -0.89 15.15
CA TYR A 227 -8.93 -2.16 15.38
C TYR A 227 -7.96 -3.32 15.68
N ALA A 228 -6.82 -3.38 14.97
CA ALA A 228 -5.78 -4.36 15.25
C ALA A 228 -5.19 -4.16 16.66
N ASN A 229 -4.88 -2.91 17.04
CA ASN A 229 -4.40 -2.56 18.37
C ASN A 229 -5.41 -2.93 19.46
N GLU A 230 -6.70 -2.62 19.27
CA GLU A 230 -7.77 -2.97 20.20
C GLU A 230 -7.88 -4.49 20.38
N THR A 231 -7.70 -5.25 19.30
CA THR A 231 -7.72 -6.72 19.33
C THR A 231 -6.53 -7.27 20.11
N LEU A 232 -5.34 -6.67 19.96
CA LEU A 232 -4.16 -7.03 20.76
C LEU A 232 -4.35 -6.70 22.24
N GLN A 233 -4.91 -5.53 22.54
CA GLN A 233 -5.22 -5.14 23.92
C GLN A 233 -6.22 -6.11 24.56
N TYR A 234 -7.23 -6.54 23.81
CA TYR A 234 -8.17 -7.57 24.27
C TYR A 234 -7.47 -8.90 24.54
N TYR A 235 -6.58 -9.33 23.63
CA TYR A 235 -5.79 -10.54 23.81
C TYR A 235 -4.91 -10.46 25.07
N PHE A 236 -4.24 -9.34 25.28
CA PHE A 236 -3.44 -9.07 26.49
C PHE A 236 -4.29 -9.19 27.75
N ASN A 237 -5.40 -8.45 27.81
CA ASN A 237 -6.31 -8.45 28.96
C ASN A 237 -6.82 -9.87 29.29
N LYS A 238 -7.16 -10.64 28.25
CA LYS A 238 -7.61 -12.02 28.41
C LYS A 238 -6.52 -12.91 29.01
N HIS A 239 -5.28 -12.81 28.54
CA HIS A 239 -4.21 -13.70 29.02
C HIS A 239 -3.70 -13.30 30.40
N VAL A 240 -3.36 -12.02 30.57
CA VAL A 240 -2.73 -11.52 31.80
C VAL A 240 -3.69 -11.48 32.98
N PHE A 241 -4.97 -11.19 32.76
CA PHE A 241 -5.94 -11.10 33.85
C PHE A 241 -6.88 -12.31 33.88
N LYS A 242 -7.63 -12.55 32.81
CA LYS A 242 -8.72 -13.54 32.86
C LYS A 242 -8.22 -14.97 33.02
N LEU A 243 -7.22 -15.38 32.23
CA LEU A 243 -6.70 -16.75 32.29
C LEU A 243 -5.86 -17.01 33.54
N GLU A 244 -5.00 -16.07 33.94
CA GLU A 244 -4.22 -16.18 35.19
C GLU A 244 -5.12 -16.34 36.42
N GLN A 245 -6.18 -15.52 36.53
CA GLN A 245 -7.13 -15.65 37.65
C GLN A 245 -7.90 -16.97 37.64
N GLN A 246 -8.19 -17.52 36.45
CA GLN A 246 -8.81 -18.84 36.33
C GLN A 246 -7.86 -19.95 36.79
N GLU A 247 -6.57 -19.81 36.53
CA GLU A 247 -5.57 -20.78 36.99
C GLU A 247 -5.40 -20.72 38.52
N TYR A 248 -5.33 -19.52 39.12
CA TYR A 248 -5.32 -19.39 40.59
C TYR A 248 -6.54 -20.01 41.25
N ALA A 249 -7.73 -19.77 40.70
CA ALA A 249 -8.97 -20.37 41.21
C ALA A 249 -8.95 -21.91 41.10
N LYS A 250 -8.40 -22.44 40.00
CA LYS A 250 -8.27 -23.89 39.76
C LYS A 250 -7.28 -24.55 40.71
N GLU A 251 -6.15 -23.91 40.97
CA GLU A 251 -5.13 -24.33 41.94
C GLU A 251 -5.54 -24.04 43.40
N ARG A 252 -6.71 -23.41 43.61
CA ARG A 252 -7.25 -23.04 44.93
C ARG A 252 -6.31 -22.14 45.72
N ILE A 253 -5.60 -21.27 45.01
CA ILE A 253 -4.74 -20.25 45.60
C ILE A 253 -5.62 -19.07 46.01
N GLU A 254 -5.49 -18.62 47.26
CA GLU A 254 -6.16 -17.40 47.71
C GLU A 254 -5.61 -16.20 46.93
N TRP A 255 -6.48 -15.58 46.12
CA TRP A 255 -6.13 -14.48 45.24
C TRP A 255 -7.19 -13.40 45.28
N GLN A 256 -6.77 -12.14 45.24
CA GLN A 256 -7.68 -11.00 45.12
C GLN A 256 -7.87 -10.66 43.64
N PRO A 257 -9.09 -10.78 43.07
CA PRO A 257 -9.32 -10.47 41.66
C PRO A 257 -8.95 -9.03 41.32
N ILE A 258 -8.16 -8.88 40.27
CA ILE A 258 -7.81 -7.62 39.62
C ILE A 258 -8.91 -7.30 38.60
N ASN A 259 -9.51 -6.13 38.76
CA ASN A 259 -10.43 -5.58 37.77
C ASN A 259 -9.62 -4.92 36.64
N TYR A 260 -10.02 -5.21 35.40
CA TYR A 260 -9.47 -4.59 34.20
C TYR A 260 -10.61 -4.09 33.30
N GLN A 261 -10.30 -3.16 32.40
CA GLN A 261 -11.28 -2.64 31.45
C GLN A 261 -11.47 -3.62 30.29
N ASP A 262 -12.68 -4.17 30.18
CA ASP A 262 -13.05 -5.01 29.04
C ASP A 262 -13.39 -4.15 27.82
N ASN A 263 -12.60 -4.32 26.76
CA ASN A 263 -12.75 -3.63 25.50
C ASN A 263 -13.52 -4.44 24.43
N GLN A 264 -14.07 -5.61 24.78
CA GLN A 264 -14.96 -6.38 23.91
C GLN A 264 -16.12 -5.55 23.31
N PRO A 265 -16.73 -4.56 24.00
CA PRO A 265 -17.76 -3.72 23.40
C PRO A 265 -17.26 -2.91 22.19
N VAL A 266 -16.01 -2.42 22.23
CA VAL A 266 -15.39 -1.67 21.12
C VAL A 266 -15.14 -2.59 19.92
N LEU A 267 -14.57 -3.77 20.17
CA LEU A 267 -14.39 -4.78 19.12
C LEU A 267 -15.72 -5.19 18.48
N ASN A 268 -16.78 -5.29 19.30
CA ASN A 268 -18.11 -5.62 18.80
C ASN A 268 -18.68 -4.51 17.92
N LEU A 269 -18.52 -3.24 18.32
CA LEU A 269 -18.96 -2.11 17.51
C LEU A 269 -18.30 -2.12 16.12
N ILE A 270 -17.01 -2.46 16.05
CA ILE A 270 -16.27 -2.44 14.78
C ILE A 270 -16.61 -3.66 13.91
N ALA A 271 -16.58 -4.87 14.46
CA ALA A 271 -16.51 -6.09 13.64
C ALA A 271 -17.62 -7.13 13.89
N LYS A 272 -18.53 -6.92 14.86
CA LYS A 272 -19.56 -7.92 15.18
C LYS A 272 -20.58 -8.03 14.07
N LYS A 273 -20.72 -9.21 13.48
CA LYS A 273 -21.81 -9.47 12.51
C LYS A 273 -23.18 -9.49 13.19
N PRO A 274 -24.26 -9.01 12.53
CA PRO A 274 -24.26 -8.30 11.24
C PRO A 274 -24.16 -6.77 11.37
N VAL A 275 -24.12 -6.22 12.59
CA VAL A 275 -24.39 -4.79 12.86
C VAL A 275 -23.14 -3.93 13.10
N GLY A 276 -21.95 -4.52 13.08
CA GLY A 276 -20.69 -3.79 13.25
C GLY A 276 -20.40 -2.90 12.05
N ILE A 277 -19.54 -1.91 12.25
CA ILE A 277 -19.13 -0.96 11.21
C ILE A 277 -18.61 -1.67 9.95
N LEU A 278 -17.71 -2.65 10.10
CA LEU A 278 -17.12 -3.37 8.97
C LEU A 278 -18.15 -4.22 8.19
N PRO A 279 -19.02 -5.03 8.85
CA PRO A 279 -20.14 -5.66 8.17
C PRO A 279 -21.05 -4.70 7.39
N LEU A 280 -21.44 -3.57 8.01
CA LEU A 280 -22.29 -2.58 7.35
C LEU A 280 -21.60 -1.93 6.14
N LEU A 281 -20.31 -1.66 6.25
CA LEU A 281 -19.51 -1.14 5.15
C LEU A 281 -19.39 -2.14 3.99
N ASP A 282 -19.23 -3.42 4.29
CA ASP A 282 -19.19 -4.50 3.28
C ASP A 282 -20.54 -4.61 2.55
N ASP A 283 -21.65 -4.56 3.29
CA ASP A 283 -22.99 -4.56 2.71
C ASP A 283 -23.17 -3.34 1.76
N GLU A 284 -22.92 -2.12 2.23
CA GLU A 284 -23.03 -0.89 1.42
C GLU A 284 -22.09 -0.85 0.22
N SER A 285 -20.89 -1.44 0.32
CA SER A 285 -19.93 -1.50 -0.79
C SER A 285 -20.37 -2.44 -1.90
N ASN A 286 -21.14 -3.47 -1.57
CA ASN A 286 -21.68 -4.44 -2.52
C ASN A 286 -23.06 -4.04 -3.08
N PHE A 287 -23.71 -3.02 -2.51
CA PHE A 287 -24.97 -2.50 -3.03
C PHE A 287 -24.75 -1.79 -4.37
N PRO A 288 -25.34 -2.26 -5.49
CA PRO A 288 -25.26 -1.54 -6.75
C PRO A 288 -25.99 -0.20 -6.59
N LYS A 289 -25.27 0.92 -6.76
CA LYS A 289 -25.90 2.24 -6.89
C LYS A 289 -26.78 2.22 -8.13
N VAL A 290 -28.07 2.01 -7.94
CA VAL A 290 -29.07 2.26 -8.98
C VAL A 290 -29.07 3.76 -9.20
N SER A 291 -28.45 4.21 -10.28
CA SER A 291 -28.70 5.55 -10.80
C SER A 291 -30.19 5.64 -11.10
N LEU A 292 -30.94 6.34 -10.24
CA LEU A 292 -32.34 6.66 -10.50
C LEU A 292 -32.41 7.46 -11.82
N PRO A 293 -33.45 7.20 -12.64
CA PRO A 293 -33.60 7.76 -13.99
C PRO A 293 -33.73 9.29 -13.99
#